data_AF-S4P3G9-F1
#
_entry.id   AF-S4P3G9-F1
#
_cell.length_a   1.000
_cell.length_b   1.000
_cell.length_c   1.000
_cell.angle_alpha   90.00
_cell.angle_beta   90.00
_cell.angle_gamma   90.00
#
_symmetry.space_group_name_H-M   'P 1'
#
loop_
_entity.id
_entity.type
_entity.pdbx_description
1 polymer ?
#
loop_
_entity_poly.entity_id
_entity_poly.type
_entity_poly.pdbx_seq_one_letter_code
_entity_poly.pdbx_strand_id
1 'polypeptide(L)'
;MDWGLLSVGPNAENSLLRDEIVYSPGFYYFAIIEDLVLRFVWAPSFFLTENKIVSGDTMVSILAPLEVFRRFIWNFFRLENEHLNNCGKFRAVRDISVAPLDSSDQALIIRMMDLPDGVVNRVTKKKNMKKAKENDRKP
;
A
#
# COMPACT_ATOMS: atom_id res chain seq x y z
N MET A 1 -2.39 -6.59 -10.62
CA MET A 1 -1.75 -5.49 -9.85
C MET A 1 -1.57 -4.43 -10.90
N ASP A 2 -2.65 -3.74 -11.16
CA ASP A 2 -2.76 -2.96 -12.38
C ASP A 2 -2.30 -1.57 -12.01
N TRP A 3 -1.45 -0.99 -12.85
CA TRP A 3 -0.70 0.22 -12.52
C TRP A 3 -1.61 1.45 -12.35
N GLY A 4 -2.93 1.31 -12.53
CA GLY A 4 -3.92 2.38 -12.37
C GLY A 4 -3.63 3.57 -13.28
N LEU A 5 -2.85 3.36 -14.35
CA LEU A 5 -2.51 4.37 -15.33
C LEU A 5 -3.74 4.58 -16.21
N LEU A 6 -4.09 5.85 -16.46
CA LEU A 6 -5.16 6.25 -17.38
C LEU A 6 -6.60 5.95 -16.89
N SER A 7 -6.94 6.24 -15.62
CA SER A 7 -8.34 6.40 -15.21
C SER A 7 -8.94 7.67 -15.84
N VAL A 8 -9.11 7.65 -17.16
CA VAL A 8 -9.78 8.70 -17.94
C VAL A 8 -11.29 8.50 -17.80
N GLY A 9 -11.82 8.85 -16.63
CA GLY A 9 -13.25 8.92 -16.38
C GLY A 9 -13.78 10.32 -16.66
N PRO A 10 -15.02 10.49 -17.17
CA PRO A 10 -15.62 11.81 -17.41
C PRO A 10 -15.79 12.67 -16.14
N ASN A 11 -15.56 12.12 -14.94
CA ASN A 11 -15.60 12.80 -13.63
C ASN A 11 -14.30 12.66 -12.83
N ALA A 12 -13.18 12.27 -13.45
CA ALA A 12 -11.92 12.13 -12.74
C ALA A 12 -11.32 13.52 -12.46
N GLU A 13 -11.18 13.89 -11.18
CA GLU A 13 -10.55 15.16 -10.77
C GLU A 13 -9.08 15.24 -11.20
N ASN A 14 -8.44 14.08 -11.44
CA ASN A 14 -7.06 13.96 -11.89
C ASN A 14 -6.99 13.23 -13.24
N SER A 15 -6.71 13.96 -14.32
CA SER A 15 -6.45 13.34 -15.64
C SER A 15 -5.17 12.50 -15.56
N LEU A 16 -5.19 11.22 -15.97
CA LEU A 16 -4.03 10.30 -16.03
C LEU A 16 -3.44 9.82 -14.69
N LEU A 17 -3.86 10.38 -13.56
CA LEU A 17 -3.40 10.02 -12.21
C LEU A 17 -4.42 9.09 -11.52
N ARG A 18 -3.95 8.23 -10.60
CA ARG A 18 -4.82 7.40 -9.76
C ARG A 18 -5.78 8.26 -8.93
N ASP A 19 -6.96 7.70 -8.61
CA ASP A 19 -7.97 8.39 -7.79
C ASP A 19 -7.51 8.64 -6.34
N GLU A 20 -6.70 7.74 -5.77
CA GLU A 20 -6.13 7.87 -4.43
C GLU A 20 -4.69 8.39 -4.50
N ILE A 21 -4.52 9.69 -4.26
CA ILE A 21 -3.24 10.41 -4.18
C ILE A 21 -3.04 10.99 -2.78
N VAL A 22 -1.82 10.87 -2.24
CA VAL A 22 -1.47 11.48 -0.94
C VAL A 22 -0.95 12.91 -1.13
N TYR A 23 -0.32 13.18 -2.26
CA TYR A 23 0.30 14.48 -2.58
C TYR A 23 -0.49 15.26 -3.62
N SER A 24 -0.17 16.55 -3.74
CA SER A 24 -0.75 17.41 -4.79
C SER A 24 -0.46 16.84 -6.19
N PRO A 25 -1.42 16.85 -7.13
CA PRO A 25 -1.22 16.38 -8.51
C PRO A 25 0.02 16.98 -9.18
N GLY A 26 0.33 18.25 -8.89
CA GLY A 26 1.49 18.94 -9.47
C GLY A 26 2.84 18.28 -9.14
N PHE A 27 2.97 17.66 -7.96
CA PHE A 27 4.18 16.95 -7.57
C PHE A 27 4.39 15.68 -8.41
N TYR A 28 3.31 14.95 -8.72
CA TYR A 28 3.39 13.77 -9.58
C TYR A 28 3.76 14.15 -11.01
N TYR A 29 3.14 15.19 -11.57
CA TYR A 29 3.50 15.66 -12.91
C TYR A 29 4.95 16.13 -12.97
N PHE A 30 5.41 16.86 -11.95
CA PHE A 30 6.81 17.26 -11.83
C PHE A 30 7.73 16.02 -11.84
N ALA A 31 7.43 15.02 -11.01
CA ALA A 31 8.24 13.81 -10.96
C ALA A 31 8.23 12.99 -12.25
N ILE A 32 7.10 12.92 -12.96
CA ILE A 32 7.00 12.24 -14.26
C ILE A 32 7.88 12.97 -15.29
N ILE A 33 7.82 14.30 -15.34
CA ILE A 33 8.64 15.11 -16.24
C ILE A 33 10.12 14.99 -15.86
N GLU A 34 10.45 15.04 -14.58
CA GLU A 34 11.81 14.92 -14.06
C GLU A 34 12.44 13.56 -14.39
N ASP A 35 11.73 12.43 -14.16
CA ASP A 35 12.25 11.10 -14.52
C ASP A 35 12.44 11.00 -16.04
N LEU A 36 11.53 11.60 -16.83
CA LEU A 36 11.65 11.60 -18.28
C LEU A 36 12.89 12.38 -18.75
N VAL A 37 13.12 13.59 -18.24
CA VAL A 37 14.28 14.41 -18.59
C VAL A 37 15.58 13.73 -18.15
N LEU A 38 15.66 13.26 -16.91
CA LEU A 38 16.87 12.61 -16.41
C LEU A 38 17.13 11.26 -17.09
N ARG A 39 16.09 10.55 -17.54
CA ARG A 39 16.25 9.32 -18.32
C ARG A 39 16.92 9.56 -19.67
N PHE A 40 16.74 10.75 -20.26
CA PHE A 40 17.39 11.12 -21.52
C PHE A 40 18.70 11.88 -21.33
N VAL A 41 19.17 12.08 -20.09
CA VAL A 41 20.39 12.85 -19.79
C VAL A 41 21.67 12.24 -20.37
N TRP A 42 21.65 10.93 -20.64
CA TRP A 42 22.79 10.24 -21.26
C TRP A 42 23.09 10.76 -22.68
N ALA A 43 22.07 11.20 -23.43
CA ALA A 43 22.23 11.68 -24.80
C ALA A 43 22.98 13.03 -24.88
N PRO A 44 22.58 14.10 -24.15
CA PRO A 44 23.38 15.31 -24.09
C PRO A 44 24.73 15.08 -23.42
N SER A 45 24.80 14.21 -22.39
CA SER A 45 26.09 13.82 -21.79
C SER A 45 27.09 13.28 -22.80
N PHE A 46 26.64 12.37 -23.67
CA PHE A 46 27.45 11.82 -24.73
C PHE A 46 27.88 12.91 -25.72
N PHE A 47 26.94 13.72 -26.18
CA PHE A 47 27.23 14.82 -27.11
C PHE A 47 28.24 15.83 -26.57
N LEU A 48 28.12 16.25 -25.31
CA LEU A 48 29.03 17.24 -24.70
C LEU A 48 30.44 16.66 -24.48
N THR A 49 30.53 15.38 -24.18
CA THR A 49 31.81 14.69 -23.95
C THR A 49 32.56 14.45 -25.27
N GLU A 50 31.87 13.99 -26.32
CA GLU A 50 32.46 13.74 -27.64
C GLU A 50 32.95 15.02 -28.32
N ASN A 51 32.22 16.13 -28.17
CA ASN A 51 32.65 17.44 -28.69
C ASN A 51 33.75 18.10 -27.84
N LYS A 52 34.28 17.41 -26.82
CA LYS A 52 35.31 17.92 -25.89
C LYS A 52 34.96 19.26 -25.22
N ILE A 53 33.67 19.55 -25.06
CA ILE A 53 33.18 20.76 -24.39
C ILE A 53 33.33 20.58 -22.87
N VAL A 54 33.08 19.37 -22.38
CA VAL A 54 33.18 19.01 -20.96
C VAL A 54 33.96 17.70 -20.82
N SER A 55 34.84 17.63 -19.82
CA SER A 55 35.57 16.41 -19.48
C SER A 55 34.61 15.33 -18.96
N GLY A 56 34.85 14.07 -19.35
CA GLY A 56 34.03 12.93 -18.91
C GLY A 56 33.91 12.83 -17.38
N ASP A 57 35.01 13.05 -16.65
CA ASP A 57 35.02 13.00 -15.18
C ASP A 57 34.12 14.07 -14.54
N THR A 58 34.10 15.27 -15.13
CA THR A 58 33.20 16.36 -14.70
C THR A 58 31.75 15.98 -14.96
N MET A 59 31.47 15.39 -16.12
CA MET A 59 30.12 14.96 -16.48
C MET A 59 29.62 13.85 -15.54
N VAL A 60 30.46 12.86 -15.22
CA VAL A 60 30.14 11.79 -14.25
C VAL A 60 29.88 12.37 -12.86
N SER A 61 30.70 13.34 -12.43
CA SER A 61 30.52 14.00 -11.13
C SER A 61 29.18 14.74 -11.01
N ILE A 62 28.63 15.25 -12.12
CA ILE A 62 27.32 15.91 -12.17
C ILE A 62 26.19 14.87 -12.29
N LEU A 63 26.36 13.85 -13.15
CA LEU A 63 25.32 12.84 -13.39
C LEU A 63 25.10 11.89 -12.22
N ALA A 64 26.15 11.56 -11.46
CA ALA A 64 26.06 10.66 -10.32
C ALA A 64 25.03 11.11 -9.27
N PRO A 65 25.07 12.34 -8.73
CA PRO A 65 24.06 12.81 -7.77
C PRO A 65 22.66 12.95 -8.40
N LEU A 66 22.57 13.34 -9.68
CA LEU A 66 21.28 13.43 -10.39
C LEU A 66 20.61 12.05 -10.52
N GLU A 67 21.38 11.01 -10.84
CA GLU A 67 20.86 9.64 -10.92
C GLU A 67 20.45 9.10 -9.54
N VAL A 68 21.16 9.48 -8.47
CA VAL A 68 20.76 9.15 -7.09
C VAL A 68 19.45 9.84 -6.73
N PHE A 69 19.28 11.12 -7.06
CA PHE A 69 18.06 11.88 -6.81
C PHE A 69 16.86 11.29 -7.55
N ARG A 70 17.02 10.96 -8.84
CA ARG A 70 16.00 10.29 -9.64
C ARG A 70 15.56 8.96 -9.00
N ARG A 71 16.52 8.14 -8.54
CA ARG A 71 16.24 6.89 -7.84
C ARG A 71 15.52 7.14 -6.51
N PHE A 72 15.87 8.19 -5.79
CA PHE A 72 15.21 8.54 -4.54
C PHE A 72 13.72 8.84 -4.78
N ILE A 73 13.42 9.69 -5.76
CA ILE A 73 12.04 9.99 -6.17
C ILE A 73 11.29 8.71 -6.55
N TRP A 74 11.88 7.88 -7.40
CA TRP A 74 11.24 6.63 -7.83
C TRP A 74 10.98 5.65 -6.68
N ASN A 75 11.95 5.49 -5.77
CA ASN A 75 11.79 4.64 -4.59
C ASN A 75 10.69 5.17 -3.67
N PHE A 76 10.59 6.50 -3.52
CA PHE A 76 9.54 7.13 -2.72
C PHE A 76 8.14 6.81 -3.25
N PHE A 77 7.92 6.95 -4.56
CA PHE A 77 6.63 6.58 -5.17
C PHE A 77 6.33 5.08 -5.04
N ARG A 78 7.35 4.21 -5.06
CA ARG A 78 7.14 2.77 -4.82
C ARG A 78 6.69 2.52 -3.39
N LEU A 79 7.35 3.15 -2.41
CA LEU A 79 6.97 3.06 -1.00
C LEU A 79 5.56 3.57 -0.77
N GLU A 80 5.20 4.70 -1.39
CA GLU A 80 3.85 5.24 -1.34
C GLU A 80 2.83 4.25 -1.94
N ASN A 81 3.13 3.68 -3.11
CA ASN A 81 2.26 2.69 -3.75
C ASN A 81 2.08 1.44 -2.88
N GLU A 82 3.13 0.98 -2.22
CA GLU A 82 3.06 -0.11 -1.27
C GLU A 82 2.24 0.26 -0.02
N HIS A 83 2.45 1.45 0.55
CA HIS A 83 1.66 1.97 1.67
C HIS A 83 0.18 2.03 1.33
N LEU A 84 -0.19 2.59 0.18
CA LEU A 84 -1.58 2.70 -0.25
C LEU A 84 -2.20 1.32 -0.51
N ASN A 85 -1.46 0.40 -1.13
CA ASN A 85 -1.93 -0.98 -1.31
C ASN A 85 -2.08 -1.74 0.02
N ASN A 86 -1.26 -1.44 1.03
CA ASN A 86 -1.37 -2.02 2.37
C ASN A 86 -2.53 -1.42 3.17
N CYS A 87 -2.74 -0.09 3.08
CA CYS A 87 -3.88 0.61 3.69
C CYS A 87 -5.21 0.17 3.06
N GLY A 88 -5.30 0.10 1.72
CA GLY A 88 -6.50 -0.33 1.00
C GLY A 88 -6.89 -1.80 1.20
N LYS A 89 -5.97 -2.64 1.67
CA LYS A 89 -6.22 -4.06 2.05
C LYS A 89 -6.41 -4.24 3.56
N PHE A 90 -6.58 -3.16 4.32
CA PHE A 90 -6.68 -3.16 5.79
C PHE A 90 -5.52 -3.87 6.50
N ARG A 91 -4.32 -3.94 5.89
CA ARG A 91 -3.12 -4.53 6.51
C ARG A 91 -2.40 -3.55 7.43
N ALA A 92 -2.62 -2.24 7.27
CA ALA A 92 -2.22 -1.23 8.25
C ALA A 92 -3.38 -0.99 9.23
N VAL A 93 -3.58 -1.91 10.18
CA VAL A 93 -4.49 -1.68 11.31
C VAL A 93 -3.80 -0.69 12.24
N ARG A 94 -4.17 0.60 12.17
CA ARG A 94 -3.62 1.58 13.12
C ARG A 94 -4.26 1.51 14.49
N ASP A 95 -5.49 1.02 14.63
CA ASP A 95 -6.09 0.83 15.94
C ASP A 95 -7.02 -0.38 15.91
N ILE A 96 -6.66 -1.43 16.63
CA ILE A 96 -7.67 -2.32 17.19
C ILE A 96 -8.35 -1.43 18.24
N SER A 97 -9.47 -0.82 17.92
CA SER A 97 -10.34 -0.25 18.95
C SER A 97 -10.83 -1.43 19.78
N VAL A 98 -10.05 -1.82 20.79
CA VAL A 98 -10.58 -2.52 21.93
C VAL A 98 -11.53 -1.51 22.54
N ALA A 99 -12.80 -1.58 22.15
CA ALA A 99 -13.85 -0.84 22.83
C ALA A 99 -13.62 -1.07 24.34
N PRO A 100 -13.62 -0.01 25.17
CA PRO A 100 -13.36 -0.19 26.60
C PRO A 100 -14.33 -1.23 27.13
N LEU A 101 -13.79 -2.39 27.52
CA LEU A 101 -14.57 -3.51 28.05
C LEU A 101 -15.25 -3.00 29.32
N ASP A 102 -16.58 -2.99 29.32
CA ASP A 102 -17.33 -2.68 30.53
C ASP A 102 -17.03 -3.75 31.59
N SER A 103 -17.11 -3.37 32.86
CA SER A 103 -16.94 -4.26 34.01
C SER A 103 -17.79 -5.52 33.92
N SER A 104 -18.97 -5.44 33.29
CA SER A 104 -19.84 -6.57 33.00
C SER A 104 -19.23 -7.56 32.01
N ASP A 105 -18.52 -7.08 31.00
CA ASP A 105 -17.89 -7.92 29.97
C ASP A 105 -16.70 -8.69 30.56
N GLN A 106 -15.96 -8.06 31.48
CA GLN A 106 -14.87 -8.72 32.20
C GLN A 106 -15.40 -9.85 33.10
N ALA A 107 -16.47 -9.59 33.86
CA ALA A 107 -17.11 -10.61 34.70
C ALA A 107 -17.66 -11.77 33.87
N LEU A 108 -18.20 -11.49 32.69
CA LEU A 108 -18.68 -12.50 31.76
C LEU A 108 -17.53 -13.36 31.21
N ILE A 109 -16.40 -12.74 30.83
CA ILE A 109 -15.21 -13.47 30.34
C ILE A 109 -14.64 -14.37 31.43
N ILE A 110 -14.49 -13.87 32.65
CA ILE A 110 -14.01 -14.67 33.81
C ILE A 110 -14.95 -15.86 34.02
N ARG A 111 -16.26 -15.64 34.00
CA ARG A 111 -17.24 -16.73 34.12
C ARG A 111 -17.14 -17.74 32.98
N MET A 112 -16.82 -17.31 31.76
CA MET A 112 -16.61 -18.21 30.62
C MET A 112 -15.31 -19.02 30.73
N MET A 113 -14.30 -18.52 31.45
CA MET A 113 -13.05 -19.27 31.73
C MET A 113 -13.27 -20.41 32.73
N ASP A 114 -14.21 -20.25 33.66
CA ASP A 114 -14.53 -21.23 34.70
C ASP A 114 -15.53 -22.31 34.23
N LEU A 115 -16.09 -22.19 33.02
CA LEU A 115 -16.98 -23.22 32.46
C LEU A 115 -16.16 -24.44 31.99
N PRO A 116 -16.53 -25.67 32.38
CA PRO A 116 -15.79 -26.89 32.01
C PRO A 116 -15.75 -27.16 30.50
N ASP A 117 -16.69 -26.58 29.74
CA ASP A 117 -16.79 -26.71 28.28
C ASP A 117 -16.02 -25.62 27.49
N GLY A 118 -15.45 -24.62 28.18
CA GLY A 118 -14.73 -23.49 27.57
C GLY A 118 -15.57 -22.63 26.62
N VAL A 119 -14.91 -21.83 25.78
CA VAL A 119 -15.58 -20.95 24.79
C VAL A 119 -15.93 -21.75 23.54
N VAL A 120 -17.24 -21.93 23.31
CA VAL A 120 -17.74 -22.66 22.13
C VAL A 120 -17.80 -21.72 20.92
N ASN A 121 -16.86 -21.87 19.99
CA ASN A 121 -16.87 -21.11 18.75
C ASN A 121 -18.18 -21.35 17.95
N ARG A 122 -18.66 -20.29 17.27
CA ARG A 122 -19.92 -20.29 16.50
C ARG A 122 -20.01 -21.44 15.48
N VAL A 123 -18.86 -21.86 14.95
CA VAL A 123 -18.73 -23.01 14.04
C VAL A 123 -19.03 -24.34 14.76
N THR A 124 -18.43 -24.54 15.93
CA THR A 124 -18.65 -25.72 16.78
C THR A 124 -20.11 -25.82 17.22
N LYS A 125 -20.74 -24.69 17.58
CA LYS A 125 -22.17 -24.63 17.92
C LYS A 125 -23.08 -25.08 16.77
N LYS A 126 -22.81 -24.62 15.54
CA LYS A 126 -23.55 -25.06 14.34
C LYS A 126 -23.38 -26.56 14.07
N LYS A 127 -22.17 -27.11 14.27
CA LYS A 127 -21.88 -28.54 14.11
C LYS A 127 -22.64 -29.39 15.13
N ASN A 128 -22.65 -28.97 16.40
CA ASN A 128 -23.37 -29.69 17.46
C ASN A 128 -24.89 -29.67 17.25
N MET A 129 -25.47 -28.54 16.82
CA MET A 129 -26.90 -28.47 16.47
C MET A 129 -27.27 -29.36 15.27
N LYS A 130 -26.39 -29.46 14.25
CA LYS A 130 -26.61 -30.38 13.13
C LYS A 130 -26.60 -31.84 13.58
N LYS A 131 -25.65 -32.21 14.43
CA LYS A 131 -25.51 -33.57 14.96
C LYS A 131 -26.69 -33.99 15.84
N ALA A 132 -27.22 -33.06 16.65
CA ALA A 132 -28.43 -33.30 17.45
C ALA A 132 -29.66 -33.55 16.55
N LYS A 133 -29.89 -32.71 15.54
CA LYS A 133 -30.99 -32.88 14.57
C LYS A 133 -30.90 -34.16 13.74
N GLU A 134 -29.69 -34.71 13.58
CA GLU A 134 -29.46 -35.97 12.87
C GLU A 134 -29.77 -37.18 13.76
N ASN A 135 -29.46 -37.10 15.06
CA ASN A 135 -29.83 -38.14 16.03
C ASN A 135 -31.34 -38.21 16.27
N ASP A 136 -32.04 -37.06 16.32
CA ASP A 136 -33.51 -37.01 16.48
C ASP A 136 -34.28 -37.51 15.24
N ARG A 137 -33.59 -37.67 14.10
CA ARG A 137 -34.17 -38.16 12.83
C ARG A 137 -33.93 -39.65 12.59
N LYS A 138 -33.19 -40.35 13.44
CA LYS A 138 -33.08 -41.80 13.37
C LYS A 138 -34.25 -42.42 14.13
N PRO A 139 -35.08 -43.26 13.49
CA PRO A 139 -36.16 -43.98 14.14
C PRO A 139 -35.65 -45.03 15.13
#